data_AF-A0A7C6DKL1-F1
#
_entry.id   AF-A0A7C6DKL1-F1
#
_cell.length_a   1.000
_cell.length_b   1.000
_cell.length_c   1.000
_cell.angle_alpha   90.00
_cell.angle_beta   90.00
_cell.angle_gamma   90.00
#
_symmetry.space_group_name_H-M   'P 1'
#
loop_
_entity.id
_entity.type
_entity.pdbx_description
1 polymer ?
#
loop_
_entity_poly.entity_id
_entity_poly.type
_entity_poly.pdbx_seq_one_letter_code
_entity_poly.pdbx_strand_id
1 'polypeptide(L)'
;MIYSDRLLSNPRYLDLLARLKKAEQERIFCGHDLDHFMAVARIGRIINCEDKLGLDPDDIYLAALLHDVGRLKEYEDGIPHDEAGVPIAASFLEEISYPEEERATILEAVSGHRSANEQDEDGLLTKLIRRADKLSRPCFSCPARAQCNWPESQKNKSFRY
;
A
#
# COMPACT_ATOMS: atom_id res chain seq x y z
N MET A 1 -10.48 7.22 -12.86
CA MET A 1 -9.55 6.16 -12.45
C MET A 1 -9.41 5.22 -13.63
N ILE A 2 -8.62 5.60 -14.65
CA ILE A 2 -8.43 4.78 -15.86
C ILE A 2 -7.33 3.76 -15.63
N TYR A 3 -6.25 4.18 -14.98
CA TYR A 3 -5.06 3.34 -14.80
C TYR A 3 -5.23 2.31 -13.69
N SER A 4 -5.93 2.68 -12.62
CA SER A 4 -6.29 1.75 -11.54
C SER A 4 -7.16 0.60 -12.06
N ASP A 5 -8.13 0.89 -12.94
CA ASP A 5 -8.98 -0.13 -13.55
C ASP A 5 -8.18 -1.06 -14.47
N ARG A 6 -7.18 -0.52 -15.20
CA ARG A 6 -6.24 -1.33 -16.00
C ARG A 6 -5.40 -2.24 -15.13
N LEU A 7 -4.89 -1.77 -14.00
CA LEU A 7 -4.12 -2.59 -13.06
C LEU A 7 -4.98 -3.72 -12.48
N LEU A 8 -6.19 -3.41 -12.05
CA LEU A 8 -7.14 -4.39 -11.50
C LEU A 8 -7.64 -5.40 -12.54
N SER A 9 -7.53 -5.07 -13.83
CA SER A 9 -7.85 -5.97 -14.95
C SER A 9 -6.62 -6.71 -15.50
N ASN A 10 -5.42 -6.42 -14.99
CA ASN A 10 -4.17 -7.02 -15.47
C ASN A 10 -4.03 -8.47 -14.93
N PRO A 11 -3.94 -9.49 -15.80
CA PRO A 11 -3.85 -10.89 -15.37
C PRO A 11 -2.65 -11.20 -14.49
N ARG A 12 -1.50 -10.56 -14.73
CA ARG A 12 -0.28 -10.73 -13.93
C ARG A 12 -0.44 -10.12 -12.54
N TYR A 13 -1.13 -8.99 -12.43
CA TYR A 13 -1.44 -8.40 -11.13
C TYR A 13 -2.40 -9.28 -10.32
N LEU A 14 -3.44 -9.82 -10.99
CA LEU A 14 -4.37 -10.75 -10.36
C LEU A 14 -3.70 -12.06 -9.90
N ASP A 15 -2.76 -12.61 -10.67
CA ASP A 15 -1.94 -13.76 -10.25
C ASP A 15 -1.08 -13.42 -9.03
N LEU A 16 -0.45 -12.25 -9.02
CA LEU A 16 0.34 -11.78 -7.87
C LEU A 16 -0.53 -11.69 -6.61
N LEU A 17 -1.72 -11.11 -6.68
CA LEU A 17 -2.65 -11.05 -5.55
C LEU A 17 -3.06 -12.45 -5.06
N ALA A 18 -3.31 -13.40 -5.97
CA ALA A 18 -3.65 -14.76 -5.61
C ALA A 18 -2.50 -15.47 -4.89
N ARG A 19 -1.26 -15.28 -5.35
CA ARG A 19 -0.05 -15.83 -4.73
C ARG A 19 0.22 -15.21 -3.37
N LEU A 20 0.06 -13.90 -3.24
CA LEU A 20 0.21 -13.19 -1.97
C LEU A 20 -0.80 -13.69 -0.94
N LYS A 21 -2.08 -13.79 -1.32
CA LYS A 21 -3.14 -14.37 -0.47
C LYS A 21 -2.81 -15.79 -0.03
N LYS A 22 -2.26 -16.62 -0.92
CA LYS A 22 -1.85 -17.99 -0.60
C LYS A 22 -0.66 -18.02 0.37
N ALA A 23 0.33 -17.16 0.19
CA ALA A 23 1.49 -17.05 1.07
C ALA A 23 1.08 -16.62 2.50
N GLU A 24 0.02 -15.82 2.61
CA GLU A 24 -0.48 -15.33 3.90
C GLU A 24 -1.63 -16.14 4.50
N GLN A 25 -1.95 -17.32 3.97
CA GLN A 25 -3.13 -18.10 4.41
C GLN A 25 -3.11 -18.46 5.92
N GLU A 26 -1.91 -18.63 6.50
CA GLU A 26 -1.72 -18.93 7.93
C GLU A 26 -1.33 -17.68 8.75
N ARG A 27 -1.35 -16.49 8.14
CA ARG A 27 -0.92 -15.26 8.80
C ARG A 27 -1.99 -14.79 9.77
N ILE A 28 -1.64 -14.74 11.06
CA ILE A 28 -2.52 -14.25 12.13
C ILE A 28 -2.47 -12.72 12.32
N PHE A 29 -1.46 -12.06 11.77
CA PHE A 29 -1.30 -10.61 11.80
C PHE A 29 -2.04 -9.95 10.62
N CYS A 30 -2.05 -8.61 10.58
CA CYS A 30 -2.65 -7.88 9.46
C CYS A 30 -2.03 -8.36 8.13
N GLY A 31 -2.86 -8.92 7.25
CA GLY A 31 -2.48 -9.36 5.91
C GLY A 31 -2.37 -8.22 4.91
N HIS A 32 -1.93 -8.56 3.72
CA HIS A 32 -1.69 -7.70 2.56
C HIS A 32 -2.49 -8.26 1.38
N ASP A 33 -3.81 -8.25 1.52
CA ASP A 33 -4.73 -8.64 0.45
C ASP A 33 -5.34 -7.41 -0.24
N LEU A 34 -6.17 -7.68 -1.25
CA LEU A 34 -6.85 -6.63 -2.00
C LEU A 34 -7.77 -5.79 -1.09
N ASP A 35 -8.38 -6.39 -0.05
CA ASP A 35 -9.26 -5.66 0.86
C ASP A 35 -8.45 -4.62 1.66
N HIS A 36 -7.26 -4.99 2.14
CA HIS A 36 -6.33 -4.06 2.76
C HIS A 36 -5.92 -2.96 1.79
N PHE A 37 -5.43 -3.29 0.59
CA PHE A 37 -4.98 -2.30 -0.38
C PHE A 37 -6.09 -1.31 -0.79
N MET A 38 -7.32 -1.81 -0.96
CA MET A 38 -8.48 -0.98 -1.27
C MET A 38 -8.89 -0.09 -0.09
N ALA A 39 -8.74 -0.57 1.15
CA ALA A 39 -8.96 0.26 2.34
C ALA A 39 -7.96 1.42 2.39
N VAL A 40 -6.68 1.16 2.13
CA VAL A 40 -5.63 2.20 2.02
C VAL A 40 -5.99 3.22 0.94
N ALA A 41 -6.35 2.77 -0.26
CA ALA A 41 -6.72 3.64 -1.37
C ALA A 41 -7.92 4.55 -1.03
N ARG A 42 -8.96 3.97 -0.42
CA ARG A 42 -10.20 4.69 -0.07
C ARG A 42 -9.98 5.70 1.05
N ILE A 43 -9.26 5.31 2.11
CA ILE A 43 -8.90 6.23 3.21
C ILE A 43 -8.03 7.36 2.66
N GLY A 44 -7.02 7.04 1.83
CA GLY A 44 -6.19 8.04 1.17
C GLY A 44 -7.02 9.01 0.32
N ARG A 45 -8.02 8.50 -0.42
CA ARG A 45 -8.92 9.35 -1.21
C ARG A 45 -9.78 10.26 -0.34
N ILE A 46 -10.28 9.78 0.80
CA ILE A 46 -11.06 10.59 1.73
C ILE A 46 -10.18 11.71 2.31
N ILE A 47 -8.99 11.38 2.81
CA ILE A 47 -8.04 12.38 3.34
C ILE A 47 -7.67 13.41 2.27
N ASN A 48 -7.39 12.99 1.03
CA ASN A 48 -7.11 13.90 -0.09
C ASN A 48 -8.25 14.91 -0.32
N CYS A 49 -9.51 14.47 -0.20
CA CYS A 49 -10.67 15.34 -0.33
C CYS A 49 -10.85 16.29 0.87
N GLU A 50 -10.77 15.78 2.10
CA GLU A 50 -10.97 16.58 3.32
C GLU A 50 -9.89 17.64 3.49
N ASP A 51 -8.63 17.24 3.31
CA ASP A 51 -7.45 18.10 3.48
C ASP A 51 -7.16 18.92 2.21
N LYS A 52 -7.95 18.74 1.13
CA LYS A 52 -7.85 19.44 -0.17
C LYS A 52 -6.43 19.36 -0.77
N LEU A 53 -5.84 18.16 -0.73
CA LEU A 53 -4.44 17.95 -1.16
C LEU A 53 -4.25 18.04 -2.67
N GLY A 54 -5.33 17.87 -3.44
CA GLY A 54 -5.31 18.06 -4.91
C GLY A 54 -4.59 16.95 -5.68
N LEU A 55 -4.32 15.80 -5.04
CA LEU A 55 -3.69 14.65 -5.69
C LEU A 55 -4.67 13.96 -6.64
N ASP A 56 -4.15 13.41 -7.74
CA ASP A 56 -4.95 12.65 -8.70
C ASP A 56 -5.48 11.35 -8.05
N PRO A 57 -6.76 10.98 -8.26
CA PRO A 57 -7.29 9.72 -7.77
C PRO A 57 -6.53 8.47 -8.26
N ASP A 58 -6.06 8.44 -9.51
CA ASP A 58 -5.26 7.30 -10.02
C ASP A 58 -3.92 7.21 -9.28
N ASP A 59 -3.25 8.32 -8.94
CA ASP A 59 -2.00 8.28 -8.17
C ASP A 59 -2.20 7.59 -6.81
N ILE A 60 -3.25 7.98 -6.10
CA ILE A 60 -3.59 7.43 -4.78
C ILE A 60 -3.86 5.94 -4.86
N TYR A 61 -4.68 5.53 -5.84
CA TYR A 61 -5.07 4.13 -5.98
C TYR A 61 -3.90 3.28 -6.44
N LEU A 62 -3.11 3.73 -7.42
CA LEU A 62 -1.93 3.00 -7.89
C LEU A 62 -0.90 2.85 -6.78
N ALA A 63 -0.58 3.92 -6.04
CA ALA A 63 0.35 3.82 -4.92
C ALA A 63 -0.17 2.86 -3.84
N ALA A 64 -1.44 2.94 -3.45
CA ALA A 64 -2.03 2.03 -2.47
C ALA A 64 -2.07 0.56 -2.95
N LEU A 65 -2.39 0.31 -4.22
CA LEU A 65 -2.45 -1.04 -4.79
C LEU A 65 -1.07 -1.67 -4.99
N LEU A 66 -0.03 -0.85 -5.06
CA LEU A 66 1.35 -1.29 -5.30
C LEU A 66 2.24 -1.25 -4.05
N HIS A 67 1.87 -0.56 -2.97
CA HIS A 67 2.79 -0.26 -1.86
C HIS A 67 3.42 -1.48 -1.18
N ASP A 68 2.70 -2.60 -1.09
CA ASP A 68 3.12 -3.82 -0.38
C ASP A 68 3.29 -5.03 -1.33
N VAL A 69 3.34 -4.84 -2.65
CA VAL A 69 3.46 -5.96 -3.62
C VAL A 69 4.80 -6.71 -3.51
N GLY A 70 5.82 -6.07 -2.93
CA GLY A 70 7.11 -6.70 -2.64
C GLY A 70 7.04 -7.79 -1.56
N ARG A 71 5.95 -7.87 -0.78
CA ARG A 71 5.75 -8.91 0.25
C ARG A 71 5.84 -10.32 -0.31
N LEU A 72 5.37 -10.52 -1.54
CA LEU A 72 5.47 -11.83 -2.18
C LEU A 72 6.94 -12.26 -2.35
N LYS A 73 7.83 -11.33 -2.69
CA LYS A 73 9.27 -11.58 -2.81
C LYS A 73 9.97 -11.75 -1.47
N GLU A 74 9.49 -11.09 -0.43
CA GLU A 74 9.93 -11.35 0.95
C GLU A 74 9.59 -12.78 1.38
N TYR A 75 8.42 -13.30 1.00
CA TYR A 75 8.02 -14.68 1.29
C TYR A 75 8.75 -15.73 0.45
N GLU A 76 8.95 -15.47 -0.84
CA GLU A 76 9.53 -16.46 -1.77
C GLU A 76 11.06 -16.50 -1.72
N ASP A 77 11.69 -15.33 -1.69
CA ASP A 77 13.12 -15.17 -1.95
C ASP A 77 13.89 -14.57 -0.74
N GLY A 78 13.17 -14.14 0.31
CA GLY A 78 13.76 -13.50 1.50
C GLY A 78 14.27 -12.07 1.26
N ILE A 79 13.93 -11.46 0.13
CA ILE A 79 14.32 -10.09 -0.22
C ILE A 79 13.40 -9.11 0.52
N PRO A 80 13.93 -8.06 1.19
CA PRO A 80 13.10 -7.03 1.81
C PRO A 80 12.03 -6.47 0.84
N HIS A 81 10.78 -6.42 1.28
CA HIS A 81 9.64 -6.07 0.43
C HIS A 81 9.69 -4.63 -0.10
N ASP A 82 10.33 -3.71 0.62
CA ASP A 82 10.61 -2.34 0.19
C ASP A 82 11.59 -2.28 -1.00
N GLU A 83 12.63 -3.12 -0.98
CA GLU A 83 13.59 -3.24 -2.09
C GLU A 83 12.99 -3.98 -3.29
N ALA A 84 12.19 -5.03 -3.05
CA ALA A 84 11.58 -5.82 -4.11
C ALA A 84 10.34 -5.16 -4.73
N GLY A 85 9.65 -4.28 -3.99
CA GLY A 85 8.39 -3.67 -4.42
C GLY A 85 8.55 -2.68 -5.58
N VAL A 86 9.61 -1.86 -5.55
CA VAL A 86 9.88 -0.84 -6.58
C VAL A 86 9.99 -1.42 -8.00
N PRO A 87 10.84 -2.42 -8.28
CA PRO A 87 10.94 -2.97 -9.63
C PRO A 87 9.64 -3.67 -10.08
N ILE A 88 8.88 -4.28 -9.16
CA ILE A 88 7.57 -4.87 -9.48
C ILE A 88 6.57 -3.79 -9.86
N ALA A 89 6.48 -2.71 -9.06
CA ALA A 89 5.61 -1.58 -9.29
C ALA A 89 5.94 -0.89 -10.62
N ALA A 90 7.22 -0.63 -10.89
CA ALA A 90 7.67 0.01 -12.14
C ALA A 90 7.20 -0.78 -13.38
N SER A 91 7.35 -2.11 -13.33
CA SER A 91 6.91 -2.99 -14.41
C SER A 91 5.39 -2.98 -14.60
N PHE A 92 4.59 -2.90 -13.54
CA PHE A 92 3.14 -2.76 -13.69
C PHE A 92 2.71 -1.40 -14.24
N LEU A 93 3.38 -0.31 -13.83
CA LEU A 93 3.14 1.03 -14.35
C LEU A 93 3.42 1.11 -15.85
N GLU A 94 4.44 0.39 -16.34
CA GLU A 94 4.70 0.20 -17.77
C GLU A 94 3.56 -0.57 -18.46
N GLU A 95 3.16 -1.72 -17.92
CA GLU A 95 2.12 -2.59 -18.52
C GLU A 95 0.76 -1.89 -18.65
N ILE A 96 0.39 -1.03 -17.68
CA ILE A 96 -0.86 -0.26 -17.74
C ILE A 96 -0.74 1.03 -18.56
N SER A 97 0.45 1.29 -19.13
CA SER A 97 0.81 2.49 -19.88
C SER A 97 0.64 3.77 -19.06
N TYR A 98 1.04 3.76 -17.79
CA TYR A 98 1.07 4.95 -16.94
C TYR A 98 2.12 5.94 -17.46
N PRO A 99 1.84 7.26 -17.49
CA PRO A 99 2.78 8.27 -17.99
C PRO A 99 4.12 8.19 -17.28
N GLU A 100 5.21 8.18 -18.03
CA GLU A 100 6.57 7.95 -17.51
C GLU A 100 6.98 9.01 -16.49
N GLU A 101 6.60 10.26 -16.75
CA GLU A 101 6.85 11.43 -15.92
C GLU A 101 6.18 11.35 -14.53
N GLU A 102 5.07 10.64 -14.40
CA GLU A 102 4.33 10.49 -13.13
C GLU A 102 4.77 9.25 -12.33
N ARG A 103 5.49 8.30 -12.95
CA ARG A 103 5.88 7.03 -12.29
C ARG A 103 6.75 7.25 -11.07
N ALA A 104 7.65 8.24 -11.12
CA ALA A 104 8.61 8.49 -10.05
C ALA A 104 7.91 8.71 -8.69
N THR A 105 6.80 9.46 -8.68
CA THR A 105 6.03 9.74 -7.46
C THR A 105 5.34 8.49 -6.91
N ILE A 106 4.84 7.59 -7.78
CA ILE A 106 4.28 6.30 -7.33
C ILE A 106 5.38 5.41 -6.74
N LEU A 107 6.52 5.32 -7.42
CA LEU A 107 7.64 4.49 -6.98
C LEU A 107 8.24 4.97 -5.66
N GLU A 108 8.29 6.29 -5.45
CA GLU A 108 8.66 6.89 -4.17
C GLU A 108 7.67 6.49 -3.06
N ALA A 109 6.37 6.52 -3.33
CA ALA A 109 5.37 6.10 -2.34
C ALA A 109 5.46 4.59 -2.01
N VAL A 110 5.85 3.76 -2.99
CA VAL A 110 6.08 2.31 -2.80
C VAL A 110 7.34 2.06 -1.96
N SER A 111 8.44 2.77 -2.21
CA SER A 111 9.69 2.60 -1.46
C SER A 111 9.62 3.19 -0.05
N GLY A 112 8.96 4.33 0.11
CA GLY A 112 8.98 5.15 1.32
C GLY A 112 8.07 4.67 2.45
N HIS A 113 7.37 3.54 2.34
CA HIS A 113 6.42 3.15 3.41
C HIS A 113 7.12 2.85 4.75
N ARG A 114 8.44 2.60 4.76
CA ARG A 114 9.23 2.26 5.96
C ARG A 114 9.89 3.42 6.69
N SER A 115 9.98 4.64 6.13
CA SER A 115 10.68 5.73 6.81
C SER A 115 9.96 6.13 8.10
N ALA A 116 10.55 5.73 9.23
CA ALA A 116 10.03 6.00 10.57
C ALA A 116 10.23 7.47 11.01
N ASN A 117 11.00 8.24 10.24
CA ASN A 117 11.22 9.66 10.50
C ASN A 117 10.21 10.51 9.73
N GLU A 118 9.33 11.17 10.47
CA GLU A 118 8.45 12.22 9.93
C GLU A 118 9.23 13.46 9.43
N GLN A 119 10.56 13.47 9.61
CA GLN A 119 11.47 14.54 9.20
C GLN A 119 12.05 14.35 7.79
N ASP A 120 11.83 13.21 7.14
CA ASP A 120 12.26 13.03 5.75
C ASP A 120 11.39 13.93 4.85
N GLU A 121 12.02 14.51 3.82
CA GLU A 121 11.37 15.35 2.80
C GLU A 121 10.49 14.51 1.85
N ASP A 122 9.76 13.53 2.39
CA ASP A 122 8.89 12.64 1.63
C ASP A 122 7.83 13.45 0.86
N GLY A 123 7.56 13.03 -0.36
CA GLY A 123 6.48 13.55 -1.19
C GLY A 123 5.10 13.45 -0.53
N LEU A 124 4.19 14.31 -0.99
CA LEU A 124 2.84 14.40 -0.44
C LEU A 124 2.07 13.07 -0.55
N LEU A 125 2.22 12.37 -1.68
CA LEU A 125 1.61 11.06 -1.90
C LEU A 125 2.15 10.01 -0.91
N THR A 126 3.47 9.95 -0.72
CA THR A 126 4.11 9.03 0.23
C THR A 126 3.57 9.22 1.65
N LYS A 127 3.48 10.47 2.12
CA LYS A 127 2.91 10.81 3.43
C LYS A 127 1.44 10.39 3.53
N LEU A 128 0.66 10.61 2.48
CA LEU A 128 -0.74 10.22 2.42
C LEU A 128 -0.92 8.70 2.52
N ILE A 129 -0.18 7.93 1.72
CA ILE A 129 -0.27 6.47 1.70
C ILE A 129 0.20 5.87 3.03
N ARG A 130 1.29 6.37 3.61
CA ARG A 130 1.76 5.95 4.95
C ARG A 130 0.70 6.20 6.03
N ARG A 131 0.02 7.35 5.97
CA ARG A 131 -1.07 7.68 6.91
C ARG A 131 -2.27 6.76 6.70
N ALA A 132 -2.67 6.52 5.45
CA ALA A 132 -3.81 5.68 5.10
C ALA A 132 -3.59 4.20 5.44
N ASP A 133 -2.40 3.66 5.19
CA ASP A 133 -2.02 2.29 5.56
C ASP A 133 -2.17 2.08 7.06
N LYS A 134 -1.58 2.95 7.87
CA LYS A 134 -1.71 2.88 9.33
C LYS A 134 -3.18 2.94 9.77
N LEU A 135 -3.97 3.87 9.23
CA LEU A 135 -5.38 4.04 9.60
C LEU A 135 -6.28 2.87 9.17
N SER A 136 -5.93 2.17 8.10
CA SER A 136 -6.73 1.04 7.57
C SER A 136 -6.83 -0.16 8.52
N ARG A 137 -5.96 -0.24 9.53
CA ARG A 137 -5.82 -1.42 10.40
C ARG A 137 -6.78 -1.34 11.60
N PRO A 138 -7.79 -2.23 11.73
CA PRO A 138 -8.76 -2.18 12.83
C PRO A 138 -8.18 -2.80 14.12
N CYS A 139 -7.11 -2.21 14.68
CA CYS A 139 -6.41 -2.79 15.83
C CYS A 139 -7.29 -2.98 17.08
N PHE A 140 -8.37 -2.19 17.21
CA PHE A 140 -9.33 -2.26 18.31
C PHE A 140 -10.14 -3.55 18.33
N SER A 141 -10.25 -4.26 17.20
CA SER A 141 -10.93 -5.56 17.08
C SER A 141 -10.01 -6.68 16.60
N CYS A 142 -8.68 -6.48 16.67
CA CYS A 142 -7.71 -7.45 16.18
C CYS A 142 -7.56 -8.65 17.13
N PRO A 143 -7.78 -9.90 16.68
CA PRO A 143 -7.66 -11.09 17.51
C PRO A 143 -6.21 -11.37 17.95
N ALA A 144 -5.23 -10.99 17.14
CA ALA A 144 -3.80 -11.15 17.44
C ALA A 144 -3.18 -9.94 18.18
N ARG A 145 -4.00 -9.02 18.73
CA ARG A 145 -3.52 -7.77 19.34
C ARG A 145 -2.45 -7.98 20.42
N ALA A 146 -2.61 -9.03 21.23
CA ALA A 146 -1.71 -9.37 22.32
C ALA A 146 -0.32 -9.84 21.84
N GLN A 147 -0.23 -10.39 20.63
CA GLN A 147 1.01 -10.88 20.01
C GLN A 147 1.63 -9.85 19.06
N CYS A 148 0.93 -8.74 18.80
CA CYS A 148 1.35 -7.72 17.86
C CYS A 148 2.59 -6.96 18.37
N ASN A 149 3.58 -6.84 17.49
CA ASN A 149 4.84 -6.15 17.76
C ASN A 149 4.74 -4.61 17.73
N TRP A 150 3.64 -4.03 17.24
CA TRP A 150 3.44 -2.59 17.30
C TRP A 150 3.29 -2.12 18.75
N PRO A 151 3.91 -0.99 19.14
CA PRO A 151 3.66 -0.40 20.44
C PRO A 151 2.20 0.08 20.55
N GLU A 152 1.65 0.10 21.77
CA GLU A 152 0.26 0.53 22.01
C GLU A 152 -0.05 1.95 21.53
N SER A 153 0.97 2.81 21.40
CA SER A 153 0.85 4.16 20.83
C SER A 153 0.56 4.17 19.32
N GLN A 154 0.95 3.13 18.59
CA GLN A 154 0.73 3.01 17.14
C GLN A 154 -0.54 2.22 16.78
N LYS A 155 -1.14 1.51 17.75
CA LYS A 155 -2.36 0.72 17.50
C LYS A 155 -3.59 1.62 17.46
N ASN A 156 -4.40 1.49 16.40
CA ASN A 156 -5.66 2.21 16.30
C ASN A 156 -6.64 1.81 17.42
N LYS A 157 -7.12 2.81 18.17
CA LYS A 157 -8.04 2.63 19.32
C LYS A 157 -9.50 2.86 18.97
N SER A 158 -9.75 3.56 17.86
CA SER A 158 -11.07 3.86 17.34
C SER A 158 -11.02 3.80 15.82
N PHE A 159 -12.19 3.68 15.21
CA PHE A 159 -12.33 3.79 13.77
C PHE A 159 -12.18 5.26 13.31
N ARG A 160 -11.60 5.46 12.13
CA ARG A 160 -11.50 6.75 11.44
C ARG A 160 -11.63 6.47 9.93
N TYR A 161 -12.58 7.16 9.29
CA TYR A 161 -12.98 7.03 7.87
C TYR A 161 -13.73 5.77 7.50
#